data_AF-A0A929KCC4-F1
#
_entry.id   AF-A0A929KCC4-F1
#
_cell.length_a   1.000
_cell.length_b   1.000
_cell.length_c   1.000
_cell.angle_alpha   90.00
_cell.angle_beta   90.00
_cell.angle_gamma   90.00
#
_symmetry.space_group_name_H-M   'P 1'
#
loop_
_entity.id
_entity.type
_entity.pdbx_description
1 polymer ?
#
loop_
_entity_poly.entity_id
_entity_poly.type
_entity_poly.pdbx_seq_one_letter_code
_entity_poly.pdbx_strand_id
1 'polypeptide(L)'
;MLAATALQAHLIQKNWEHNFGLPANADGVVIGKMFGVLVVRTSHGNFGYLAAFSGKLAGKNHHEGFVPPVYDALAPGSFLNAGMKKLAEINLEISALELEGSNQNQTKVSMLKNMRKSQSRTLQNQLFEQYHFLNKAGQSKSLIEVFKNVFATKPPAGAGECAAPKLLQYAFMNDMEPLALAEFWWGLSPKSAQWKHGHFYPPCHEKCAPILAHMLS
;
A
#
# COMPACT_ATOMS: atom_id res chain seq x y z
N MET A 1 11.26 -19.33 9.50
CA MET A 1 12.19 -18.19 9.68
C MET A 1 13.17 -18.00 8.52
N LEU A 2 13.62 -19.06 7.83
CA LEU A 2 14.59 -18.96 6.72
C LEU A 2 14.22 -17.93 5.63
N ALA A 3 12.96 -17.90 5.15
CA ALA A 3 12.53 -16.95 4.12
C ALA A 3 12.65 -15.48 4.57
N ALA A 4 12.27 -15.16 5.81
CA ALA A 4 12.36 -13.81 6.35
C ALA A 4 13.82 -13.38 6.50
N THR A 5 14.69 -14.27 7.01
CA THR A 5 16.14 -14.02 7.11
C THR A 5 16.77 -13.80 5.72
N ALA A 6 16.37 -14.59 4.72
CA ALA A 6 16.83 -14.40 3.34
C ALA A 6 16.43 -13.03 2.78
N LEU A 7 15.17 -12.62 2.99
CA LEU A 7 14.74 -11.28 2.59
C LEU A 7 15.49 -10.18 3.36
N GLN A 8 15.68 -10.32 4.66
CA GLN A 8 16.45 -9.37 5.47
C GLN A 8 17.90 -9.22 4.95
N ALA A 9 18.55 -10.33 4.61
CA ALA A 9 19.89 -10.31 4.01
C ALA A 9 19.90 -9.58 2.66
N HIS A 10 18.87 -9.79 1.83
CA HIS A 10 18.71 -9.05 0.57
C HIS A 10 18.49 -7.54 0.77
N LEU A 11 17.74 -7.14 1.81
CA LEU A 11 17.52 -5.73 2.14
C LEU A 11 18.78 -5.00 2.63
N ILE A 12 19.79 -5.73 3.12
CA ILE A 12 21.09 -5.17 3.50
C ILE A 12 21.95 -4.85 2.26
N GLN A 13 21.71 -5.53 1.14
CA GLN A 13 22.44 -5.25 -0.11
C GLN A 13 22.13 -3.83 -0.58
N LYS A 14 23.17 -3.04 -0.88
CA LYS A 14 23.08 -1.61 -1.20
C LYS A 14 22.57 -1.31 -2.62
N ASN A 15 21.63 -2.09 -3.13
CA ASN A 15 21.12 -1.94 -4.51
C ASN A 15 19.86 -1.05 -4.59
N TRP A 16 19.46 -0.40 -3.49
CA TRP A 16 18.26 0.42 -3.40
C TRP A 16 18.59 1.81 -2.87
N GLU A 17 18.08 2.85 -3.53
CA GLU A 17 18.09 4.22 -3.01
C GLU A 17 16.95 4.41 -2.00
N HIS A 18 17.09 3.83 -0.80
CA HIS A 18 16.11 4.01 0.28
C HIS A 18 16.78 4.14 1.64
N ASN A 19 16.53 5.25 2.34
CA ASN A 19 17.11 5.50 3.65
C ASN A 19 16.29 4.84 4.77
N PHE A 20 16.68 3.62 5.15
CA PHE A 20 16.11 2.91 6.30
C PHE A 20 16.62 3.42 7.66
N GLY A 21 17.56 4.36 7.70
CA GLY A 21 18.18 4.88 8.93
C GLY A 21 19.07 3.87 9.67
N LEU A 22 19.57 2.85 8.98
CA LEU A 22 20.46 1.83 9.55
C LEU A 22 21.95 2.18 9.40
N PRO A 23 22.41 2.75 8.26
CA PRO A 23 23.73 3.36 8.20
C PRO A 23 23.69 4.74 8.88
N ALA A 24 24.71 5.05 9.70
CA ALA A 24 24.78 6.29 10.47
C ALA A 24 24.80 7.58 9.61
N ASN A 25 25.23 7.48 8.34
CA ASN A 25 25.47 8.62 7.45
C ASN A 25 24.66 8.53 6.13
N ALA A 26 23.47 7.93 6.15
CA ALA A 26 22.62 7.94 4.97
C ALA A 26 21.89 9.29 4.87
N ASP A 27 22.13 10.02 3.78
CA ASP A 27 21.43 11.27 3.49
C ASP A 27 19.93 11.05 3.24
N GLY A 28 19.12 12.08 3.48
CA GLY A 28 17.69 12.08 3.22
C GLY A 28 16.81 11.65 4.40
N VAL A 29 15.49 11.57 4.15
CA VAL A 29 14.50 11.29 5.19
C VAL A 29 14.52 9.80 5.56
N VAL A 30 14.72 9.52 6.84
CA VAL A 30 14.66 8.15 7.39
C VAL A 30 13.23 7.63 7.37
N ILE A 31 13.02 6.51 6.68
CA ILE A 31 11.70 5.90 6.52
C ILE A 31 11.83 4.37 6.63
N GLY A 32 11.33 3.79 7.73
CA GLY A 32 11.13 2.35 7.85
C GLY A 32 9.92 1.85 7.05
N LYS A 33 9.85 0.54 6.84
CA LYS A 33 8.80 -0.09 6.04
C LYS A 33 8.44 -1.49 6.50
N MET A 34 7.18 -1.87 6.29
CA MET A 34 6.73 -3.24 6.50
C MET A 34 7.09 -4.10 5.29
N PHE A 35 7.73 -5.24 5.53
CA PHE A 35 8.01 -6.28 4.55
C PHE A 35 7.26 -7.55 4.92
N GLY A 36 6.98 -8.38 3.93
CA GLY A 36 6.33 -9.67 4.12
C GLY A 36 6.96 -10.74 3.27
N VAL A 37 6.98 -11.96 3.80
CA VAL A 37 7.31 -13.18 3.06
C VAL A 37 6.16 -14.16 3.14
N LEU A 38 5.89 -14.85 2.04
CA LEU A 38 4.94 -15.95 1.98
C LEU A 38 5.64 -17.20 1.46
N VAL A 39 5.77 -18.21 2.31
CA VAL A 39 6.22 -19.54 1.89
C VAL A 39 5.10 -20.17 1.08
N VAL A 40 5.44 -20.69 -0.10
CA VAL A 40 4.48 -21.26 -1.05
C VAL A 40 4.97 -22.62 -1.53
N ARG A 41 4.02 -23.46 -1.96
CA ARG A 41 4.27 -24.62 -2.80
C ARG A 41 3.70 -24.37 -4.19
N THR A 42 4.49 -24.60 -5.23
CA THR A 42 4.03 -24.47 -6.62
C THR A 42 3.16 -25.66 -7.03
N SER A 43 2.44 -25.53 -8.14
CA SER A 43 1.67 -26.63 -8.76
C SER A 43 2.52 -27.86 -9.09
N HIS A 44 3.83 -27.70 -9.28
CA HIS A 44 4.79 -28.80 -9.48
C HIS A 44 5.32 -29.41 -8.18
N GLY A 45 4.81 -28.99 -7.01
CA GLY A 45 5.24 -29.49 -5.71
C GLY A 45 6.53 -28.86 -5.16
N ASN A 46 7.13 -27.89 -5.87
CA ASN A 46 8.34 -27.21 -5.42
C ASN A 46 8.04 -26.20 -4.33
N PHE A 47 8.93 -26.07 -3.34
CA PHE A 47 8.82 -25.07 -2.28
C PHE A 47 9.62 -23.82 -2.63
N GLY A 48 9.08 -22.66 -2.28
CA GLY A 48 9.73 -21.37 -2.44
C GLY A 48 9.14 -20.32 -1.51
N TYR A 49 9.53 -19.06 -1.70
CA TYR A 49 8.87 -17.94 -1.03
C TYR A 49 8.71 -16.75 -1.96
N LEU A 50 7.65 -15.98 -1.71
CA LEU A 50 7.38 -14.69 -2.31
C LEU A 50 7.75 -13.58 -1.33
N ALA A 51 8.14 -12.41 -1.82
CA ALA A 51 8.45 -11.24 -1.01
C ALA A 51 7.60 -10.03 -1.44
N ALA A 52 7.19 -9.21 -0.47
CA ALA A 52 6.45 -7.96 -0.71
C ALA A 52 6.84 -6.88 0.32
N PHE A 53 6.51 -5.63 0.02
CA PHE A 53 6.65 -4.49 0.94
C PHE A 53 5.38 -3.63 0.96
N SER A 54 5.13 -2.86 2.01
CA SER A 54 3.95 -1.99 2.06
C SER A 54 4.10 -0.69 1.28
N GLY A 55 3.07 -0.32 0.51
CA GLY A 55 3.05 0.90 -0.30
C GLY A 55 4.19 0.96 -1.33
N LYS A 56 4.90 2.08 -1.38
CA LYS A 56 6.04 2.35 -2.29
C LYS A 56 7.38 2.21 -1.60
N LEU A 57 8.36 1.62 -2.27
CA LEU A 57 9.76 1.56 -1.84
C LEU A 57 10.61 2.35 -2.83
N ALA A 58 11.51 3.23 -2.37
CA ALA A 58 12.34 4.08 -3.25
C ALA A 58 11.54 4.76 -4.39
N GLY A 59 10.35 5.29 -4.06
CA GLY A 59 9.46 5.95 -5.03
C GLY A 59 8.68 5.05 -5.99
N LYS A 60 8.95 3.74 -6.04
CA LYS A 60 8.33 2.79 -6.97
C LYS A 60 7.36 1.82 -6.26
N ASN A 61 6.34 1.37 -7.00
CA ASN A 61 5.39 0.34 -6.54
C ASN A 61 5.94 -1.10 -6.68
N HIS A 62 6.95 -1.28 -7.51
CA HIS A 62 7.51 -2.59 -7.84
C HIS A 62 9.03 -2.52 -7.96
N HIS A 63 9.69 -3.61 -7.55
CA HIS A 63 11.11 -3.85 -7.65
C HIS A 63 11.32 -5.34 -7.97
N GLU A 64 12.40 -5.66 -8.67
CA GLU A 64 12.77 -7.06 -8.95
C GLU A 64 12.94 -7.85 -7.63
N GLY A 65 12.54 -9.11 -7.63
CA GLY A 65 12.52 -9.96 -6.43
C GLY A 65 11.30 -9.76 -5.52
N PHE A 66 10.42 -8.80 -5.81
CA PHE A 66 9.16 -8.60 -5.09
C PHE A 66 7.95 -8.85 -5.99
N VAL A 67 6.84 -9.31 -5.40
CA VAL A 67 5.57 -9.43 -6.14
C VAL A 67 5.05 -8.05 -6.57
N PRO A 68 4.36 -7.96 -7.72
CA PRO A 68 3.75 -6.71 -8.18
C PRO A 68 2.67 -6.18 -7.22
N PRO A 69 2.28 -4.89 -7.33
CA PRO A 69 1.07 -4.39 -6.67
C PRO A 69 -0.18 -5.13 -7.17
N VAL A 70 -1.22 -5.22 -6.32
CA VAL A 70 -2.53 -5.77 -6.74
C VAL A 70 -3.13 -4.95 -7.90
N TYR A 71 -2.97 -3.63 -7.84
CA TYR A 71 -3.32 -2.71 -8.90
C TYR A 71 -2.26 -1.63 -9.01
N ASP A 72 -1.71 -1.39 -10.21
CA ASP A 72 -0.71 -0.35 -10.40
C ASP A 72 -1.36 1.00 -10.73
N ALA A 73 -1.70 1.74 -9.68
CA ALA A 73 -2.30 3.05 -9.83
C ALA A 73 -1.36 4.13 -10.42
N LEU A 74 -0.05 3.84 -10.52
CA LEU A 74 0.96 4.74 -11.10
C LEU A 74 1.24 4.48 -12.58
N ALA A 75 0.61 3.49 -13.20
CA ALA A 75 0.81 3.19 -14.60
C ALA A 75 0.58 4.44 -15.50
N PRO A 76 1.36 4.62 -16.58
CA PRO A 76 1.12 5.68 -17.55
C PRO A 76 -0.34 5.64 -18.04
N GLY A 77 -1.01 6.80 -18.06
CA GLY A 77 -2.43 6.90 -18.44
C GLY A 77 -3.43 6.57 -17.33
N SER A 78 -2.99 6.22 -16.11
CA SER A 78 -3.89 6.04 -14.96
C SER A 78 -4.71 7.30 -14.69
N PHE A 79 -6.03 7.12 -14.52
CA PHE A 79 -6.96 8.20 -14.14
C PHE A 79 -6.54 8.90 -12.85
N LEU A 80 -5.77 8.22 -11.99
CA LEU A 80 -5.29 8.74 -10.72
C LEU A 80 -4.34 9.93 -10.94
N ASN A 81 -3.47 9.88 -11.94
CA ASN A 81 -2.52 10.95 -12.22
C ASN A 81 -3.24 12.23 -12.65
N ALA A 82 -4.19 12.11 -13.58
CA ALA A 82 -5.00 13.23 -14.04
C ALA A 82 -5.89 13.80 -12.92
N GLY A 83 -6.50 12.93 -12.11
CA GLY A 83 -7.29 13.33 -10.96
C GLY A 83 -6.47 14.08 -9.91
N MET A 84 -5.28 13.57 -9.57
CA MET A 84 -4.38 14.21 -8.61
C MET A 84 -3.87 15.56 -9.11
N LYS A 85 -3.61 15.72 -10.41
CA LYS A 85 -3.24 17.01 -11.01
C LYS A 85 -4.34 18.05 -10.82
N LYS A 86 -5.61 17.72 -11.11
CA LYS A 86 -6.75 18.61 -10.88
C LYS A 86 -6.90 19.01 -9.41
N LEU A 87 -6.70 18.06 -8.49
CA LEU A 87 -6.74 18.36 -7.05
C LEU A 87 -5.61 19.30 -6.63
N ALA A 88 -4.42 19.18 -7.23
CA ALA A 88 -3.30 20.08 -6.99
C ALA A 88 -3.57 21.49 -7.52
N GLU A 89 -4.18 21.63 -8.70
CA GLU A 89 -4.60 22.92 -9.27
C GLU A 89 -5.59 23.64 -8.34
N ILE A 90 -6.60 22.92 -7.80
CA ILE A 90 -7.54 23.49 -6.83
C ILE A 90 -6.83 23.92 -5.55
N ASN A 91 -5.85 23.15 -5.06
CA ASN A 91 -5.07 23.54 -3.89
C ASN A 91 -4.27 24.83 -4.12
N LEU A 92 -3.65 24.98 -5.29
CA LEU A 92 -2.92 26.19 -5.65
C LEU A 92 -3.85 27.41 -5.68
N GLU A 93 -5.06 27.27 -6.25
CA GLU A 93 -6.04 28.36 -6.25
C GLU A 93 -6.51 28.71 -4.83
N ILE A 94 -6.79 27.71 -3.99
CA ILE A 94 -7.14 27.93 -2.58
C ILE A 94 -6.03 28.70 -1.88
N SER A 95 -4.77 28.27 -2.02
CA SER A 95 -3.63 28.94 -1.38
C SER A 95 -3.44 30.36 -1.87
N ALA A 96 -3.62 30.64 -3.17
CA ALA A 96 -3.54 32.00 -3.70
C ALA A 96 -4.64 32.92 -3.10
N LEU A 97 -5.89 32.46 -3.09
CA LEU A 97 -7.01 33.23 -2.55
C LEU A 97 -6.92 33.46 -1.04
N GLU A 98 -6.36 32.50 -0.29
CA GLU A 98 -6.10 32.63 1.15
C GLU A 98 -5.00 33.65 1.45
N LEU A 99 -3.97 33.75 0.59
CA LEU A 99 -2.90 34.73 0.73
C LEU A 99 -3.37 36.17 0.43
N GLU A 100 -4.33 36.35 -0.48
CA GLU A 100 -4.91 37.66 -0.81
C GLU A 100 -5.75 38.27 0.33
N GLY A 101 -6.21 37.47 1.30
CA GLY A 101 -6.77 37.95 2.57
C GLY A 101 -8.11 38.70 2.52
N SER A 102 -8.78 38.79 1.37
CA SER A 102 -10.08 39.49 1.24
C SER A 102 -11.25 38.67 1.81
N ASN A 103 -12.16 39.31 2.56
CA ASN A 103 -13.40 38.68 3.03
C ASN A 103 -14.28 38.15 1.88
N GLN A 104 -14.20 38.74 0.68
CA GLN A 104 -14.91 38.26 -0.51
C GLN A 104 -14.38 36.89 -1.00
N ASN A 105 -13.12 36.56 -0.69
CA ASN A 105 -12.50 35.29 -1.08
C ASN A 105 -12.93 34.13 -0.17
N GLN A 106 -13.44 34.39 1.04
CA GLN A 106 -13.81 33.32 1.99
C GLN A 106 -14.89 32.39 1.43
N THR A 107 -15.93 32.94 0.79
CA THR A 107 -16.98 32.13 0.18
C THR A 107 -16.44 31.26 -0.95
N LYS A 108 -15.59 31.83 -1.82
CA LYS A 108 -14.96 31.10 -2.93
C LYS A 108 -14.03 29.99 -2.42
N VAL A 109 -13.20 30.26 -1.43
CA VAL A 109 -12.33 29.27 -0.78
C VAL A 109 -13.14 28.12 -0.18
N SER A 110 -14.26 28.42 0.49
CA SER A 110 -15.15 27.40 1.04
C SER A 110 -15.74 26.50 -0.06
N MET A 111 -16.20 27.09 -1.17
CA MET A 111 -16.69 26.33 -2.32
C MET A 111 -15.59 25.43 -2.92
N LEU A 112 -14.38 25.96 -3.13
CA LEU A 112 -13.25 25.19 -3.67
C LEU A 112 -12.85 24.03 -2.74
N LYS A 113 -12.83 24.25 -1.41
CA LYS A 113 -12.55 23.19 -0.42
C LYS A 113 -13.59 22.07 -0.51
N ASN A 114 -14.87 22.41 -0.66
CA ASN A 114 -15.95 21.43 -0.83
C ASN A 114 -15.83 20.67 -2.16
N MET A 115 -15.55 21.38 -3.25
CA MET A 115 -15.32 20.77 -4.57
C MET A 115 -14.13 19.80 -4.53
N ARG A 116 -12.99 20.22 -4.00
CA ARG A 116 -11.79 19.38 -3.81
C ARG A 116 -12.11 18.13 -3.00
N LYS A 117 -12.84 18.27 -1.90
CA LYS A 117 -13.25 17.15 -1.04
C LYS A 117 -14.13 16.16 -1.79
N SER A 118 -15.09 16.64 -2.57
CA SER A 118 -15.97 15.81 -3.40
C SER A 118 -15.19 15.05 -4.49
N GLN A 119 -14.30 15.75 -5.20
CA GLN A 119 -13.46 15.15 -6.25
C GLN A 119 -12.48 14.12 -5.67
N SER A 120 -11.84 14.42 -4.54
CA SER A 120 -10.95 13.48 -3.85
C SER A 120 -11.67 12.21 -3.42
N ARG A 121 -12.91 12.34 -2.90
CA ARG A 121 -13.75 11.18 -2.55
C ARG A 121 -14.14 10.34 -3.76
N THR A 122 -14.44 10.98 -4.89
CA THR A 122 -14.78 10.30 -6.14
C THR A 122 -13.57 9.52 -6.67
N LEU A 123 -12.41 10.18 -6.70
CA LEU A 123 -11.16 9.57 -7.15
C LEU A 123 -10.76 8.37 -6.28
N GLN A 124 -10.92 8.50 -4.96
CA GLN A 124 -10.65 7.42 -4.03
C GLN A 124 -11.60 6.23 -4.21
N ASN A 125 -12.88 6.48 -4.46
CA ASN A 125 -13.84 5.42 -4.77
C ASN A 125 -13.47 4.68 -6.05
N GLN A 126 -13.16 5.42 -7.12
CA GLN A 126 -12.71 4.83 -8.38
C GLN A 126 -11.46 3.97 -8.18
N LEU A 127 -10.52 4.43 -7.34
CA LEU A 127 -9.34 3.65 -6.98
C LEU A 127 -9.72 2.34 -6.26
N PHE A 128 -10.61 2.40 -5.27
CA PHE A 128 -11.06 1.20 -4.55
C PHE A 128 -11.80 0.20 -5.44
N GLU A 129 -12.52 0.65 -6.46
CA GLU A 129 -13.16 -0.22 -7.45
C GLU A 129 -12.15 -1.00 -8.29
N GLN A 130 -10.91 -0.53 -8.44
CA GLN A 130 -9.90 -1.27 -9.22
C GLN A 130 -9.26 -2.41 -8.45
N TYR A 131 -9.22 -2.32 -7.12
CA TYR A 131 -8.61 -3.36 -6.28
C TYR A 131 -9.52 -4.57 -6.16
N HIS A 132 -9.08 -5.70 -6.71
CA HIS A 132 -9.77 -6.98 -6.63
C HIS A 132 -8.86 -8.03 -6.00
N PHE A 133 -9.43 -8.84 -5.11
CA PHE A 133 -8.72 -9.87 -4.37
C PHE A 133 -9.35 -11.24 -4.62
N LEU A 134 -8.52 -12.19 -5.01
CA LEU A 134 -8.89 -13.60 -5.11
C LEU A 134 -8.90 -14.24 -3.72
N ASN A 135 -9.81 -15.18 -3.51
CA ASN A 135 -9.70 -16.15 -2.43
C ASN A 135 -9.06 -17.46 -2.91
N LYS A 136 -8.84 -18.41 -2.00
CA LYS A 136 -8.25 -19.72 -2.32
C LYS A 136 -9.07 -20.54 -3.32
N ALA A 137 -10.36 -20.22 -3.49
CA ALA A 137 -11.25 -20.84 -4.48
C ALA A 137 -11.26 -20.10 -5.83
N GLY A 138 -10.41 -19.09 -6.01
CA GLY A 138 -10.34 -18.28 -7.24
C GLY A 138 -11.47 -17.25 -7.39
N GLN A 139 -12.28 -17.03 -6.35
CA GLN A 139 -13.37 -16.06 -6.38
C GLN A 139 -12.86 -14.65 -6.10
N SER A 140 -13.16 -13.73 -7.01
CA SER A 140 -12.78 -12.33 -6.91
C SER A 140 -13.81 -11.51 -6.13
N LYS A 141 -13.35 -10.58 -5.29
CA LYS A 141 -14.14 -9.47 -4.76
C LYS A 141 -13.37 -8.17 -4.84
N SER A 142 -14.07 -7.10 -5.18
CA SER A 142 -13.53 -5.74 -5.09
C SER A 142 -13.31 -5.33 -3.63
N LEU A 143 -12.44 -4.34 -3.42
CA LEU A 143 -12.20 -3.76 -2.11
C LEU A 143 -13.49 -3.17 -1.50
N ILE A 144 -14.39 -2.64 -2.33
CA ILE A 144 -15.69 -2.12 -1.86
C ILE A 144 -16.57 -3.24 -1.32
N GLU A 145 -16.64 -4.38 -2.02
CA GLU A 145 -17.44 -5.53 -1.58
C GLU A 145 -16.88 -6.15 -0.30
N VAL A 146 -15.56 -6.28 -0.19
CA VAL A 146 -14.88 -6.79 1.01
C VAL A 146 -15.24 -5.97 2.25
N PHE A 147 -15.32 -4.65 2.12
CA PHE A 147 -15.53 -3.75 3.26
C PHE A 147 -17.00 -3.44 3.55
N LYS A 148 -17.93 -3.81 2.65
CA LYS A 148 -19.35 -3.45 2.72
C LYS A 148 -20.01 -3.73 4.08
N ASN A 149 -19.59 -4.79 4.77
CA ASN A 149 -20.19 -5.22 6.04
C ASN A 149 -19.26 -5.06 7.26
N VAL A 150 -18.03 -4.57 7.10
CA VAL A 150 -17.05 -4.49 8.21
C VAL A 150 -17.02 -3.10 8.84
N PHE A 151 -17.15 -2.06 8.02
CA PHE A 151 -17.26 -0.69 8.48
C PHE A 151 -18.59 -0.12 8.02
N ALA A 152 -19.25 0.69 8.85
CA ALA A 152 -20.38 1.51 8.42
C ALA A 152 -19.98 2.58 7.38
N THR A 153 -18.70 2.59 6.96
CA THR A 153 -18.07 3.57 6.09
C THR A 153 -17.15 2.88 5.06
N LYS A 154 -16.66 3.67 4.10
CA LYS A 154 -15.80 3.23 2.98
C LYS A 154 -14.47 2.61 3.45
N PRO A 155 -13.77 1.82 2.61
CA PRO A 155 -12.45 1.30 2.93
C PRO A 155 -11.48 2.42 3.35
N PRO A 156 -10.56 2.17 4.29
CA PRO A 156 -9.54 3.14 4.68
C PRO A 156 -8.53 3.37 3.57
N ALA A 157 -7.94 4.57 3.52
CA ALA A 157 -6.89 4.88 2.54
C ALA A 157 -5.68 3.92 2.65
N GLY A 158 -5.20 3.47 1.49
CA GLY A 158 -4.11 2.50 1.37
C GLY A 158 -4.49 1.06 1.70
N ALA A 159 -5.78 0.75 1.88
CA ALA A 159 -6.22 -0.65 1.93
C ALA A 159 -5.92 -1.33 0.59
N GLY A 160 -5.37 -2.55 0.65
CA GLY A 160 -4.90 -3.29 -0.53
C GLY A 160 -3.40 -3.14 -0.86
N GLU A 161 -2.70 -2.18 -0.24
CA GLU A 161 -1.27 -1.91 -0.54
C GLU A 161 -0.29 -2.58 0.44
N CYS A 162 -0.81 -3.30 1.45
CA CYS A 162 0.00 -4.04 2.42
C CYS A 162 0.72 -5.25 1.80
N ALA A 163 1.75 -5.76 2.48
CA ALA A 163 2.55 -6.86 1.94
C ALA A 163 1.73 -8.16 1.87
N ALA A 164 1.00 -8.52 2.94
CA ALA A 164 0.20 -9.74 2.99
C ALA A 164 -0.82 -9.92 1.84
N PRO A 165 -1.71 -8.95 1.54
CA PRO A 165 -2.63 -9.09 0.40
C PRO A 165 -1.93 -9.27 -0.95
N LYS A 166 -0.81 -8.57 -1.18
CA LYS A 166 -0.04 -8.70 -2.43
C LYS A 166 0.55 -10.10 -2.61
N LEU A 167 1.09 -10.65 -1.52
CA LEU A 167 1.67 -11.99 -1.51
C LEU A 167 0.62 -13.05 -1.85
N LEU A 168 -0.53 -13.01 -1.16
CA LEU A 168 -1.61 -13.96 -1.38
C LEU A 168 -2.23 -13.81 -2.76
N GLN A 169 -2.41 -12.57 -3.23
CA GLN A 169 -2.97 -12.30 -4.55
C GLN A 169 -2.08 -12.93 -5.63
N TYR A 170 -0.76 -12.70 -5.55
CA TYR A 170 0.18 -13.29 -6.49
C TYR A 170 0.20 -14.82 -6.42
N ALA A 171 0.18 -15.39 -5.22
CA ALA A 171 0.13 -16.85 -5.05
C ALA A 171 -1.11 -17.45 -5.72
N PHE A 172 -2.30 -16.89 -5.47
CA PHE A 172 -3.54 -17.38 -6.07
C PHE A 172 -3.61 -17.18 -7.59
N MET A 173 -3.07 -16.08 -8.11
CA MET A 173 -3.01 -15.85 -9.57
C MET A 173 -2.07 -16.82 -10.31
N ASN A 174 -1.15 -17.48 -9.59
CA ASN A 174 -0.15 -18.39 -10.15
C ASN A 174 -0.33 -19.83 -9.63
N ASP A 175 -1.52 -20.18 -9.13
CA ASP A 175 -1.87 -21.53 -8.64
C ASP A 175 -0.88 -22.08 -7.59
N MET A 176 -0.35 -21.18 -6.75
CA MET A 176 0.56 -21.54 -5.66
C MET A 176 -0.21 -21.71 -4.36
N GLU A 177 0.11 -22.76 -3.60
CA GLU A 177 -0.45 -23.03 -2.28
C GLU A 177 0.27 -22.17 -1.21
N PRO A 178 -0.42 -21.25 -0.52
CA PRO A 178 0.17 -20.49 0.59
C PRO A 178 0.34 -21.36 1.83
N LEU A 179 1.56 -21.42 2.39
CA LEU A 179 1.88 -22.28 3.54
C LEU A 179 2.12 -21.49 4.83
N ALA A 180 2.88 -20.40 4.76
CA ALA A 180 3.20 -19.61 5.95
C ALA A 180 3.51 -18.15 5.59
N LEU A 181 2.81 -17.22 6.22
CA LEU A 181 2.99 -15.78 6.06
C LEU A 181 3.71 -15.21 7.28
N ALA A 182 4.67 -14.31 7.05
CA ALA A 182 5.27 -13.50 8.09
C ALA A 182 5.50 -12.07 7.60
N GLU A 183 5.14 -11.07 8.41
CA GLU A 183 5.44 -9.67 8.16
C GLU A 183 6.37 -9.13 9.26
N PHE A 184 7.32 -8.28 8.87
CA PHE A 184 8.26 -7.65 9.79
C PHE A 184 8.57 -6.20 9.39
N TRP A 185 8.89 -5.39 10.38
CA TRP A 185 9.29 -4.01 10.14
C TRP A 185 10.80 -3.90 9.88
N TRP A 186 11.19 -3.11 8.88
CA TRP A 186 12.59 -2.87 8.53
C TRP A 186 12.93 -1.39 8.51
N GLY A 187 13.93 -1.02 9.30
CA GLY A 187 14.45 0.35 9.43
C GLY A 187 13.93 1.09 10.65
N LEU A 188 14.41 2.31 10.85
CA LEU A 188 13.94 3.20 11.92
C LEU A 188 12.55 3.75 11.61
N SER A 189 11.80 4.08 12.65
CA SER A 189 10.48 4.71 12.56
C SER A 189 10.48 6.01 13.37
N PRO A 190 10.95 7.13 12.79
CA PRO A 190 11.05 8.40 13.51
C PRO A 190 9.69 8.92 14.03
N LYS A 191 8.60 8.51 13.37
CA LYS A 191 7.23 8.95 13.68
C LYS A 191 6.50 8.07 14.70
N SER A 192 7.04 6.92 15.08
CA SER A 192 6.38 6.00 16.01
C SER A 192 7.36 5.01 16.64
N ALA A 193 7.34 4.90 17.96
CA ALA A 193 8.10 3.92 18.73
C ALA A 193 7.52 2.49 18.68
N GLN A 194 6.31 2.32 18.12
CA GLN A 194 5.66 1.01 17.99
C GLN A 194 6.46 0.07 17.07
N TRP A 195 7.05 0.62 16.01
CA TRP A 195 7.71 -0.13 14.96
C TRP A 195 9.19 -0.32 15.27
N LYS A 196 9.56 -1.56 15.59
CA LYS A 196 10.91 -1.97 15.97
C LYS A 196 11.56 -2.69 14.79
N HIS A 197 12.76 -2.25 14.42
CA HIS A 197 13.55 -2.88 13.36
C HIS A 197 13.68 -4.40 13.60
N GLY A 198 13.41 -5.19 12.56
CA GLY A 198 13.48 -6.65 12.57
C GLY A 198 12.34 -7.36 13.30
N HIS A 199 11.45 -6.62 13.98
CA HIS A 199 10.37 -7.23 14.75
C HIS A 199 9.22 -7.67 13.84
N PHE A 200 8.61 -8.81 14.17
CA PHE A 200 7.50 -9.38 13.43
C PHE A 200 6.17 -8.85 13.96
N TYR A 201 5.26 -8.55 13.04
CA TYR A 201 3.93 -8.02 13.37
C TYR A 201 2.86 -8.80 12.61
N PRO A 202 1.67 -8.99 13.19
CA PRO A 202 0.54 -9.51 12.45
C PRO A 202 0.07 -8.50 11.39
N PRO A 203 -0.67 -8.96 10.36
CA PRO A 203 -1.32 -8.06 9.42
C PRO A 203 -2.21 -7.03 10.13
N CYS A 204 -2.24 -5.81 9.60
CA CYS A 204 -2.96 -4.72 10.25
C CYS A 204 -4.47 -4.99 10.37
N HIS A 205 -5.03 -4.72 11.53
CA HIS A 205 -6.43 -5.02 11.82
C HIS A 205 -7.39 -4.20 10.95
N GLU A 206 -7.15 -2.90 10.79
CA GLU A 206 -8.08 -2.00 10.12
C GLU A 206 -8.17 -2.21 8.60
N LYS A 207 -7.06 -2.56 7.95
CA LYS A 207 -6.99 -2.63 6.48
C LYS A 207 -6.83 -4.06 5.96
N CYS A 208 -6.00 -4.88 6.59
CA CYS A 208 -5.74 -6.23 6.09
C CYS A 208 -6.79 -7.21 6.55
N ALA A 209 -7.28 -7.16 7.79
CA ALA A 209 -8.16 -8.20 8.32
C ALA A 209 -9.41 -8.48 7.44
N PRO A 210 -10.14 -7.47 6.93
CA PRO A 210 -11.29 -7.72 6.05
C PRO A 210 -10.89 -8.39 4.73
N ILE A 211 -9.78 -7.92 4.13
CA ILE A 211 -9.22 -8.45 2.89
C ILE A 211 -8.81 -9.90 3.08
N LEU A 212 -8.04 -10.19 4.13
CA LEU A 212 -7.55 -11.52 4.44
C LEU A 212 -8.68 -12.49 4.79
N ALA A 213 -9.74 -12.02 5.46
CA ALA A 213 -10.93 -12.83 5.71
C ALA A 213 -11.58 -13.33 4.42
N HIS A 214 -11.63 -12.49 3.37
CA HIS A 214 -12.05 -12.94 2.03
C HIS A 214 -11.00 -13.85 1.40
N MET A 215 -9.73 -13.43 1.35
CA MET A 215 -8.66 -14.15 0.65
C MET A 215 -8.46 -15.59 1.17
N LEU A 216 -8.67 -15.82 2.46
CA LEU A 216 -8.51 -17.12 3.11
C LEU A 216 -9.82 -17.94 3.17
N SER A 217 -10.94 -17.37 2.71
CA SER A 217 -12.25 -18.04 2.65
C SER A 217 -12.27 -19.20 1.67
#